data_AF-A0A3B9CRS4-F1
#
_entry.id   AF-A0A3B9CRS4-F1
#
_cell.length_a   1.000
_cell.length_b   1.000
_cell.length_c   1.000
_cell.angle_alpha   90.00
_cell.angle_beta   90.00
_cell.angle_gamma   90.00
#
_symmetry.space_group_name_H-M   'P 1'
#
loop_
_entity.id
_entity.type
_entity.pdbx_description
1 polymer ?
#
loop_
_entity_poly.entity_id
_entity_poly.type
_entity_poly.pdbx_seq_one_letter_code
_entity_poly.pdbx_strand_id
1 'polypeptide(L)'
;MVTDASIQAGAHINAVGAFRPEMAELPPELICRSQVVVDHVESALEEAGDLLQPMEAGMIQQAHFDTELGDIVTGKVPGRKAPEQITVFKSVGVAIQDLCAATRVLENAREQGLGTPLSHL
;
A
#
# COMPACT_ATOMS: atom_id res chain seq x y z
N MET A 1 -6.77 -0.25 -19.37
CA MET A 1 -5.93 -1.06 -18.45
C MET A 1 -4.50 -0.63 -18.62
N VAL A 2 -3.75 -0.52 -17.52
CA VAL A 2 -2.30 -0.26 -17.55
C VAL A 2 -1.61 -1.50 -18.11
N THR A 3 -0.68 -1.31 -19.04
CA THR A 3 0.18 -2.40 -19.53
C THR A 3 1.59 -2.20 -19.00
N ASP A 4 2.35 -3.28 -18.84
CA ASP A 4 3.74 -3.17 -18.37
C ASP A 4 4.56 -2.23 -19.26
N ALA A 5 4.47 -2.40 -20.58
CA ALA A 5 5.18 -1.57 -21.56
C ALA A 5 4.82 -0.08 -21.50
N SER A 6 3.65 0.29 -20.94
CA SER A 6 3.25 1.69 -20.81
C SER A 6 3.94 2.43 -19.65
N ILE A 7 4.56 1.69 -18.71
CA ILE A 7 5.22 2.27 -17.55
C ILE A 7 6.70 2.55 -17.85
N GLN A 8 7.04 3.83 -17.81
CA GLN A 8 8.38 4.34 -18.04
C GLN A 8 9.29 4.14 -16.82
N ALA A 9 10.60 4.06 -17.05
CA ALA A 9 11.60 4.09 -16.00
C ALA A 9 11.39 5.32 -15.09
N GLY A 10 11.56 5.12 -13.79
CA GLY A 10 11.39 6.15 -12.77
C GLY A 10 9.97 6.36 -12.27
N ALA A 11 8.97 5.68 -12.85
CA ALA A 11 7.58 5.80 -12.40
C ALA A 11 7.40 5.38 -10.92
N HIS A 12 6.48 6.06 -10.24
CA HIS A 12 5.93 5.64 -8.97
C HIS A 12 4.44 5.38 -9.13
N ILE A 13 3.97 4.26 -8.60
CA ILE A 13 2.59 3.78 -8.73
C ILE A 13 2.03 3.58 -7.34
N ASN A 14 0.84 4.14 -7.11
CA ASN A 14 0.01 3.82 -5.94
C ASN A 14 -1.08 2.86 -6.40
N ALA A 15 -1.01 1.61 -5.95
CA ALA A 15 -1.98 0.55 -6.25
C ALA A 15 -2.85 0.30 -5.01
N VAL A 16 -4.13 0.63 -5.09
CA VAL A 16 -5.02 0.70 -3.92
C VAL A 16 -6.33 -0.07 -4.13
N GLY A 17 -6.80 -0.19 -5.37
CA GLY A 17 -8.13 -0.73 -5.68
C GLY A 17 -8.23 -2.26 -5.58
N ALA A 18 -7.12 -2.99 -5.69
CA ALA A 18 -7.10 -4.46 -5.57
C ALA A 18 -6.87 -4.94 -4.13
N PHE A 19 -7.94 -5.04 -3.34
CA PHE A 19 -7.96 -5.45 -1.93
C PHE A 19 -8.61 -6.83 -1.69
N ARG A 20 -8.69 -7.65 -2.74
CA ARG A 20 -9.08 -9.07 -2.64
C ARG A 20 -8.14 -9.91 -3.49
N PRO A 21 -7.90 -11.18 -3.14
CA PRO A 21 -6.98 -12.06 -3.88
C PRO A 21 -7.28 -12.15 -5.38
N GLU A 22 -8.55 -12.09 -5.78
CA GLU A 22 -8.97 -12.21 -7.17
C GLU A 22 -8.87 -10.88 -7.95
N MET A 23 -8.61 -9.77 -7.27
CA MET A 23 -8.51 -8.44 -7.88
C MET A 23 -7.06 -8.10 -8.19
N ALA A 24 -6.80 -7.66 -9.41
CA ALA A 24 -5.52 -7.09 -9.81
C ALA A 24 -5.73 -5.85 -10.69
N GLU A 25 -4.94 -4.81 -10.45
CA GLU A 25 -4.90 -3.57 -11.23
C GLU A 25 -3.63 -3.46 -12.07
N LEU A 26 -2.55 -4.13 -11.63
CA LEU A 26 -1.23 -4.09 -12.23
C LEU A 26 -0.90 -5.40 -12.95
N PRO A 27 -0.24 -5.34 -14.11
CA PRO A 27 0.25 -6.54 -14.76
C PRO A 27 1.38 -7.20 -13.93
N PRO A 28 1.43 -8.54 -13.84
CA PRO A 28 2.45 -9.28 -13.09
C PRO A 28 3.90 -8.89 -13.42
N GLU A 29 4.19 -8.61 -14.69
CA GLU A 29 5.52 -8.23 -15.17
C GLU A 29 6.00 -6.90 -14.58
N LEU A 30 5.07 -5.97 -14.35
CA LEU A 30 5.35 -4.68 -13.72
C LEU A 30 5.72 -4.87 -12.25
N ILE A 31 5.02 -5.75 -11.55
CA ILE A 31 5.36 -6.11 -10.17
C ILE A 31 6.78 -6.68 -10.13
N CYS A 32 7.09 -7.66 -10.98
CA CYS A 32 8.40 -8.32 -11.04
C CYS A 32 9.59 -7.36 -11.19
N ARG A 33 9.43 -6.28 -11.96
CA ARG A 33 10.52 -5.30 -12.20
C ARG A 33 10.45 -4.04 -11.32
N SER A 34 9.51 -3.98 -10.39
CA SER A 34 9.35 -2.86 -9.46
C SER A 34 9.90 -3.18 -8.08
N GLN A 35 10.30 -2.14 -7.33
CA GLN A 35 10.40 -2.24 -5.88
C GLN A 35 9.00 -2.08 -5.30
N VAL A 36 8.50 -3.13 -4.65
CA VAL A 36 7.19 -3.12 -3.98
C VAL A 36 7.38 -2.72 -2.53
N VAL A 37 6.55 -1.79 -2.08
CA VAL A 37 6.39 -1.39 -0.68
C VAL A 37 4.93 -1.59 -0.34
N VAL A 38 4.63 -2.23 0.78
CA VAL A 38 3.26 -2.47 1.24
C VAL A 38 2.93 -1.59 2.44
N ASP A 39 1.65 -1.43 2.75
CA ASP A 39 1.22 -0.82 4.01
C ASP A 39 1.45 -1.75 5.21
N HIS A 40 1.10 -3.04 5.07
CA HIS A 40 1.33 -4.08 6.05
C HIS A 40 1.53 -5.44 5.35
N VAL A 41 2.61 -6.16 5.67
CA VAL A 41 2.97 -7.40 4.96
C VAL A 41 1.93 -8.50 5.14
N GLU A 42 1.44 -8.71 6.36
CA GLU A 42 0.47 -9.79 6.61
C GLU A 42 -0.84 -9.52 5.87
N SER A 43 -1.32 -8.28 5.85
CA SER A 43 -2.54 -7.91 5.13
C SER A 43 -2.36 -8.04 3.61
N ALA A 44 -1.20 -7.68 3.07
CA ALA A 44 -0.88 -7.89 1.67
C ALA A 44 -0.86 -9.39 1.29
N LEU A 45 -0.37 -10.27 2.19
CA LEU A 45 -0.41 -11.72 2.00
C LEU A 45 -1.82 -12.31 2.04
N GLU A 46 -2.79 -11.62 2.63
CA GLU A 46 -4.17 -12.10 2.70
C GLU A 46 -5.05 -11.53 1.57
N GLU A 47 -4.77 -10.30 1.12
CA GLU A 47 -5.75 -9.53 0.35
C GLU A 47 -5.22 -8.99 -0.99
N ALA A 48 -3.90 -8.82 -1.17
CA ALA A 48 -3.37 -8.11 -2.34
C ALA A 48 -3.23 -9.01 -3.57
N GLY A 49 -4.29 -9.13 -4.37
CA GLY A 49 -4.26 -9.94 -5.61
C GLY A 49 -3.17 -9.53 -6.61
N ASP A 50 -2.79 -8.24 -6.67
CA ASP A 50 -1.62 -7.76 -7.44
C ASP A 50 -0.30 -8.48 -7.06
N LEU A 51 -0.19 -9.02 -5.84
CA LEU A 51 1.01 -9.68 -5.32
C LEU A 51 0.81 -11.20 -5.21
N LEU A 52 -0.39 -11.62 -4.79
CA LEU A 52 -0.73 -13.04 -4.60
C LEU A 52 -0.70 -13.81 -5.92
N GLN A 53 -1.30 -13.27 -6.98
CA GLN A 53 -1.37 -13.94 -8.28
C GLN A 53 0.01 -14.17 -8.91
N PRO A 54 0.92 -13.17 -9.02
CA PRO A 54 2.28 -13.43 -9.50
C PRO A 54 3.10 -14.33 -8.57
N MET A 55 2.84 -14.32 -7.26
CA MET A 55 3.50 -15.23 -6.32
C MET A 55 3.06 -16.69 -6.53
N GLU A 56 1.75 -16.93 -6.69
CA GLU A 56 1.19 -18.24 -7.02
C GLU A 56 1.69 -18.76 -8.38
N ALA A 57 1.85 -17.86 -9.36
CA ALA A 57 2.44 -18.17 -10.66
C ALA A 57 3.97 -18.39 -10.63
N GLY A 58 4.62 -18.22 -9.47
CA GLY A 58 6.06 -18.40 -9.30
C GLY A 58 6.91 -17.28 -9.93
N MET A 59 6.32 -16.14 -10.26
CA MET A 59 7.01 -15.00 -10.87
C MET A 59 7.76 -14.16 -9.83
N ILE A 60 7.24 -14.12 -8.60
CA ILE A 60 7.88 -13.45 -7.45
C ILE A 60 7.86 -14.37 -6.22
N GLN A 61 8.62 -14.00 -5.20
CA GLN A 61 8.61 -14.61 -3.87
C GLN A 61 8.12 -13.58 -2.85
N GLN A 62 7.74 -14.01 -1.64
CA GLN A 62 7.36 -13.11 -0.55
C GLN A 62 8.38 -11.97 -0.33
N ALA A 63 9.68 -12.30 -0.42
CA ALA A 63 10.77 -11.33 -0.29
C ALA A 63 10.70 -10.12 -1.25
N HIS A 64 9.88 -10.19 -2.30
CA HIS A 64 9.64 -9.11 -3.24
C HIS A 64 8.84 -7.95 -2.64
N PHE A 65 8.08 -8.18 -1.56
CA PHE A 65 7.22 -7.18 -0.92
C PHE A 65 7.33 -7.15 0.62
N ASP A 66 8.50 -7.53 1.16
CA ASP A 66 8.81 -7.52 2.61
C ASP A 66 9.07 -6.12 3.21
N THR A 67 8.99 -5.06 2.40
CA THR A 67 9.22 -3.68 2.87
C THR A 67 7.89 -3.00 3.16
N GLU A 68 7.68 -2.62 4.42
CA GLU A 68 6.54 -1.80 4.82
C GLU A 68 6.81 -0.30 4.68
N LEU A 69 5.76 0.48 4.45
CA LEU A 69 5.85 1.93 4.39
C LEU A 69 6.41 2.52 5.71
N GLY A 70 6.07 1.91 6.85
CA GLY A 70 6.57 2.31 8.17
C GLY A 70 8.09 2.21 8.29
N ASP A 71 8.70 1.19 7.68
CA ASP A 71 10.16 1.01 7.67
C ASP A 71 10.87 2.12 6.89
N ILE A 72 10.23 2.61 5.82
CA ILE A 72 10.75 3.74 5.04
C ILE A 72 10.58 5.06 5.81
N VAL A 73 9.39 5.30 6.36
CA VAL A 73 9.08 6.54 7.11
C VAL A 73 9.97 6.70 8.33
N THR A 74 10.32 5.61 9.00
CA THR A 74 11.20 5.61 10.18
C THR A 74 12.70 5.59 9.83
N GLY A 75 13.06 5.51 8.54
CA GLY A 75 14.45 5.48 8.08
C GLY A 75 15.16 4.14 8.31
N LYS A 76 14.44 3.07 8.66
CA LYS A 76 15.00 1.71 8.82
C LYS A 76 15.42 1.12 7.47
N VAL A 77 14.66 1.41 6.41
CA VAL A 77 14.95 0.98 5.04
C VAL A 77 14.89 2.20 4.12
N PRO A 78 15.82 2.36 3.14
CA PRO A 78 15.70 3.43 2.17
C PRO A 78 14.49 3.19 1.24
N GLY A 79 13.85 4.28 0.81
CA GLY A 79 12.83 4.22 -0.24
C GLY A 79 13.44 3.94 -1.62
N ARG A 80 13.19 4.84 -2.58
CA ARG A 80 13.77 4.79 -3.93
C ARG A 80 15.31 4.82 -3.87
N LYS A 81 15.96 3.90 -4.57
CA LYS A 81 17.43 3.75 -4.61
C LYS A 81 18.08 4.34 -5.86
N ALA A 82 17.32 4.49 -6.95
CA ALA A 82 17.80 5.09 -8.20
C ALA A 82 16.68 5.87 -8.94
N PRO A 83 17.02 6.90 -9.76
CA PRO A 83 16.04 7.66 -10.53
C PRO A 83 15.20 6.82 -11.47
N GLU A 84 15.78 5.81 -12.11
CA GLU A 84 15.14 4.97 -13.13
C GLU A 84 14.29 3.84 -12.55
N GLN A 85 14.38 3.62 -11.24
CA GLN A 85 13.69 2.54 -10.55
C GLN A 85 12.17 2.71 -10.67
N ILE A 86 11.44 1.63 -10.95
CA ILE A 86 9.99 1.65 -10.82
C ILE A 86 9.65 1.28 -9.37
N THR A 87 8.78 2.05 -8.74
CA THR A 87 8.35 1.79 -7.36
C THR A 87 6.84 1.63 -7.32
N VAL A 88 6.36 0.62 -6.62
CA VAL A 88 4.93 0.37 -6.38
C VAL A 88 4.70 0.47 -4.89
N PHE A 89 3.83 1.37 -4.46
CA PHE A 89 3.19 1.28 -3.16
C PHE A 89 1.89 0.50 -3.34
N LYS A 90 1.78 -0.67 -2.71
CA LYS A 90 0.57 -1.49 -2.69
C LYS A 90 -0.12 -1.33 -1.35
N SER A 91 -1.39 -0.92 -1.38
CA SER A 91 -2.21 -0.78 -0.18
C SER A 91 -3.45 -1.66 -0.28
N VAL A 92 -3.81 -2.26 0.86
CA VAL A 92 -5.10 -2.92 1.09
C VAL A 92 -5.88 -2.25 2.23
N GLY A 93 -5.21 -1.39 3.01
CA GLY A 93 -5.77 -0.63 4.12
C GLY A 93 -5.36 -1.23 5.45
N VAL A 94 -5.01 -0.37 6.41
CA VAL A 94 -4.63 -0.81 7.77
C VAL A 94 -5.42 -0.01 8.79
N ALA A 95 -6.10 -0.69 9.70
CA ALA A 95 -7.01 -0.06 10.68
C ALA A 95 -6.35 1.05 11.54
N ILE A 96 -5.03 1.00 11.74
CA ILE A 96 -4.30 2.05 12.45
C ILE A 96 -4.36 3.39 11.72
N GLN A 97 -4.43 3.39 10.39
CA GLN A 97 -4.54 4.60 9.57
C GLN A 97 -5.87 5.30 9.85
N ASP A 98 -6.96 4.54 9.87
CA ASP A 98 -8.29 5.03 10.21
C ASP A 98 -8.37 5.54 11.64
N LEU A 99 -7.79 4.80 12.59
CA LEU A 99 -7.76 5.22 13.99
C LEU A 99 -7.00 6.53 14.16
N CYS A 100 -5.82 6.67 13.56
CA CYS A 100 -5.06 7.91 13.61
C CYS A 100 -5.84 9.10 13.01
N ALA A 101 -6.50 8.90 11.88
CA ALA A 101 -7.33 9.92 11.26
C ALA A 101 -8.52 10.30 12.16
N ALA A 102 -9.25 9.31 12.68
CA ALA A 102 -10.39 9.50 13.57
C ALA A 102 -10.01 10.21 14.86
N THR A 103 -8.87 9.86 15.47
CA THR A 103 -8.34 10.56 16.66
C THR A 103 -8.12 12.03 16.35
N ARG A 104 -7.46 12.35 15.23
CA ARG A 104 -7.20 13.75 14.85
C ARG A 104 -8.48 14.52 14.56
N VAL A 105 -9.44 13.89 13.88
CA VAL A 105 -10.76 14.49 13.62
C VAL A 105 -11.48 14.80 14.94
N LEU A 106 -11.45 13.86 15.90
CA LEU A 106 -12.10 14.04 17.20
C LEU A 106 -11.44 15.14 18.04
N GLU A 107 -10.10 15.22 18.05
CA GLU A 107 -9.35 16.29 18.71
C GLU A 107 -9.74 17.66 18.15
N ASN A 108 -9.71 17.81 16.83
CA ASN A 108 -10.08 19.05 16.14
C ASN A 108 -11.55 19.43 16.41
N ALA A 109 -12.46 18.45 16.42
CA ALA A 109 -13.86 18.70 16.71
C ALA A 109 -14.08 19.24 18.13
N ARG A 110 -13.35 18.70 19.11
CA ARG A 110 -13.39 19.19 20.50
C ARG A 110 -12.85 20.61 20.62
N GLU A 111 -11.73 20.92 19.98
CA GLU A 111 -11.13 22.26 20.01
C GLU A 111 -12.02 23.32 19.34
N GLN A 112 -12.74 22.94 18.30
CA GLN A 112 -13.59 23.86 17.52
C GLN A 112 -15.06 23.88 17.99
N GLY A 113 -15.41 23.11 19.02
CA GLY A 113 -16.79 23.00 19.49
C GLY A 113 -17.75 22.42 18.45
N LEU A 114 -17.28 21.49 17.62
CA LEU A 114 -18.06 20.82 16.58
C LEU A 114 -18.59 19.47 17.07
N GLY A 115 -19.74 19.06 16.51
CA GLY A 115 -20.41 17.80 16.83
C GLY A 115 -21.41 17.90 17.99
N THR A 116 -22.10 16.80 18.26
CA THR A 116 -23.14 16.72 19.29
C THR A 116 -22.77 15.66 20.32
N PRO A 117 -22.50 16.02 21.59
CA PRO A 117 -22.32 15.05 22.66
C PRO A 117 -23.61 14.25 22.85
N LEU A 118 -23.50 12.92 22.88
CA LEU A 118 -24.62 12.04 23.20
C LEU A 118 -24.52 11.68 24.69
N SER A 119 -25.56 12.03 25.46
CA SER A 119 -25.57 11.91 26.92
C SER A 119 -25.84 10.48 27.44
N HIS A 120 -26.05 9.50 26.55
CA HIS A 120 -26.49 8.16 26.92
C HIS A 120 -25.81 7.08 26.08
N LEU A 121 -24.64 6.66 26.55
CA LEU A 121 -24.15 5.28 26.56
C LEU A 121 -23.70 4.98 27.99
#